data_AF-A0AA44BED9-F1
#
_entry.id   AF-A0AA44BED9-F1
#
_cell.length_a   1.000
_cell.length_b   1.000
_cell.length_c   1.000
_cell.angle_alpha   90.00
_cell.angle_beta   90.00
_cell.angle_gamma   90.00
#
_symmetry.space_group_name_H-M   'P 1'
#
loop_
_entity.id
_entity.type
_entity.pdbx_description
1 polymer ?
#
loop_
_entity_poly.entity_id
_entity_poly.type
_entity_poly.pdbx_seq_one_letter_code
_entity_poly.pdbx_strand_id
1 'polypeptide(L)'
;MLQKGIITNVQRFTIHDGPGMRTELFLKGCPLKCEWCSNPESLKPYIEPGVYESKCISYEKCGLCVEACPEEGVLSFNEGKLTSIDRRKCTGCLACYDACPSDAIKQWGKIKTVEECMVEIRKDKGYYDRSGGGVTVSGGEPLVQSDFVAALFKACKEEGIHTCLESSFHGDWKEIQKILPYTDLIISDIKHMDRQIHEKHTGVGNEIILKNLQRIAGTDREIILRIPVIPEVNDDKANIKATADFILNDLDGKVRTLQLLSFMRLGEEKYQSLGMPYGMDHVKLDRESFQKKVGEIAAYFNHRGIHCQVGTKEKQ
;
A
#
# COMPACT_ATOMS: atom_id res chain seq x y z
N MET A 1 -14.18 1.66 -23.94
CA MET A 1 -14.86 1.66 -22.62
C MET A 1 -14.04 2.52 -21.68
N LEU A 2 -14.66 3.28 -20.77
CA LEU A 2 -13.93 4.03 -19.75
C LEU A 2 -13.19 3.03 -18.83
N GLN A 3 -11.86 3.14 -18.73
CA GLN A 3 -11.09 2.30 -17.81
C GLN A 3 -11.50 2.62 -16.37
N LYS A 4 -11.78 1.56 -15.59
CA LYS A 4 -12.23 1.63 -14.21
C LYS A 4 -11.24 0.91 -13.30
N GLY A 5 -11.05 1.43 -12.10
CA GLY A 5 -10.27 0.81 -11.04
C GLY A 5 -11.05 0.76 -9.74
N ILE A 6 -10.66 -0.12 -8.83
CA ILE A 6 -11.21 -0.23 -7.47
C ILE A 6 -10.23 0.42 -6.51
N ILE A 7 -10.65 1.52 -5.89
CA ILE A 7 -9.84 2.40 -5.06
C ILE A 7 -10.36 2.36 -3.62
N THR A 8 -9.49 2.13 -2.64
CA THR A 8 -9.85 2.18 -1.22
C THR A 8 -9.89 3.61 -0.71
N ASN A 9 -8.96 4.45 -1.16
CA ASN A 9 -8.84 5.82 -0.70
C ASN A 9 -8.16 6.72 -1.75
N VAL A 10 -8.47 8.02 -1.70
CA VAL A 10 -7.72 9.07 -2.39
C VAL A 10 -7.26 10.06 -1.33
N GLN A 11 -5.96 10.08 -1.03
CA GLN A 11 -5.38 11.00 -0.05
C GLN A 11 -4.77 12.18 -0.78
N ARG A 12 -5.20 13.38 -0.42
CA ARG A 12 -4.67 14.63 -0.95
C ARG A 12 -3.63 15.19 0.02
N PHE A 13 -2.67 15.95 -0.48
CA PHE A 13 -1.60 16.60 0.31
C PHE A 13 -0.66 15.62 1.04
N THR A 14 -0.35 14.48 0.43
CA THR A 14 0.68 13.58 0.98
C THR A 14 2.07 14.12 0.68
N ILE A 15 3.02 13.92 1.60
CA ILE A 15 4.42 14.41 1.52
C ILE A 15 5.44 13.29 1.75
N HIS A 16 4.98 12.08 2.02
CA HIS A 16 5.83 10.94 2.34
C HIS A 16 5.93 9.97 1.15
N ASP A 17 5.09 10.11 0.13
CA ASP A 17 4.83 9.11 -0.92
C ASP A 17 5.42 9.55 -2.27
N GLY A 18 6.58 10.22 -2.19
CA GLY A 18 7.36 10.77 -3.27
C GLY A 18 7.70 12.26 -3.04
N PRO A 19 8.55 12.86 -3.89
CA PRO A 19 8.90 14.28 -3.81
C PRO A 19 7.70 15.20 -4.06
N GLY A 20 7.72 16.36 -3.41
CA GLY A 20 6.69 17.39 -3.50
C GLY A 20 5.37 17.01 -2.81
N MET A 21 4.34 17.86 -2.97
CA MET A 21 2.99 17.55 -2.50
C MET A 21 2.29 16.65 -3.50
N ARG A 22 1.69 15.55 -3.04
CA ARG A 22 1.10 14.56 -3.93
C ARG A 22 -0.36 14.26 -3.59
N THR A 23 -1.11 13.86 -4.62
CA THR A 23 -2.37 13.12 -4.44
C THR A 23 -2.09 11.65 -4.65
N GLU A 24 -2.40 10.85 -3.65
CA GLU A 24 -2.16 9.43 -3.63
C GLU A 24 -3.46 8.64 -3.78
N LEU A 25 -3.47 7.68 -4.71
CA LEU A 25 -4.59 6.79 -4.95
C LEU A 25 -4.22 5.39 -4.49
N PHE A 26 -4.99 4.88 -3.52
CA PHE A 26 -4.79 3.55 -2.93
C PHE A 26 -5.68 2.54 -3.65
N LEU A 27 -5.08 1.58 -4.36
CA LEU A 27 -5.81 0.56 -5.10
C LEU A 27 -6.12 -0.68 -4.26
N LYS A 28 -7.19 -1.40 -4.63
CA LYS A 28 -7.48 -2.75 -4.14
C LYS A 28 -6.73 -3.83 -4.93
N GLY A 29 -6.54 -4.98 -4.28
CA GLY A 29 -5.81 -6.14 -4.78
C GLY A 29 -4.33 -6.07 -4.44
N CYS A 30 -3.82 -7.04 -3.70
CA CYS A 30 -2.39 -7.23 -3.47
C CYS A 30 -2.09 -8.74 -3.41
N PRO A 31 -1.11 -9.25 -4.18
CA PRO A 31 -0.73 -10.66 -4.10
C PRO A 31 0.06 -10.98 -2.82
N LEU A 32 0.70 -9.97 -2.21
CA LEU A 32 1.41 -10.11 -0.94
C LEU A 32 0.43 -10.10 0.24
N LYS A 33 0.81 -10.76 1.32
CA LYS A 33 0.14 -10.82 2.63
C LYS A 33 1.16 -10.54 3.73
N CYS A 34 1.83 -9.38 3.63
CA CYS A 34 2.86 -8.99 4.60
C CYS A 34 2.26 -9.00 6.02
N GLU A 35 2.92 -9.65 6.97
CA GLU A 35 2.43 -9.71 8.37
C GLU A 35 2.27 -8.31 8.99
N TRP A 36 3.08 -7.35 8.56
CA TRP A 36 3.06 -5.93 8.97
C TRP A 36 2.25 -5.01 8.03
N CYS A 37 1.43 -5.54 7.12
CA CYS A 37 0.68 -4.71 6.17
C CYS A 37 -0.23 -3.71 6.90
N SER A 38 -0.12 -2.42 6.60
CA SER A 38 -0.94 -1.36 7.22
C SER A 38 -2.31 -1.17 6.54
N ASN A 39 -2.55 -1.83 5.42
CA ASN A 39 -3.74 -1.66 4.56
C ASN A 39 -4.38 -3.02 4.20
N PRO A 40 -4.85 -3.81 5.18
CA PRO A 40 -5.46 -5.12 4.92
C PRO A 40 -6.69 -5.04 4.00
N GLU A 41 -7.39 -3.90 3.98
CA GLU A 41 -8.53 -3.63 3.12
C GLU A 41 -8.16 -3.56 1.64
N SER A 42 -6.87 -3.46 1.31
CA SER A 42 -6.37 -3.46 -0.07
C SER A 42 -5.95 -4.84 -0.55
N LEU A 43 -5.99 -5.89 0.29
CA LEU A 43 -5.51 -7.23 -0.09
C LEU A 43 -6.40 -7.89 -1.16
N LYS A 44 -7.73 -7.82 -0.99
CA LYS A 44 -8.66 -8.42 -1.93
C LYS A 44 -8.90 -7.52 -3.14
N PRO A 45 -9.06 -8.06 -4.36
CA PRO A 45 -9.29 -7.28 -5.57
C PRO A 45 -10.76 -6.89 -5.78
N TYR A 46 -11.61 -6.99 -4.75
CA TYR A 46 -13.05 -6.71 -4.82
C TYR A 46 -13.51 -5.90 -3.61
N ILE A 47 -14.63 -5.21 -3.75
CA ILE A 47 -15.19 -4.39 -2.68
C ILE A 47 -15.73 -5.28 -1.56
N GLU A 48 -15.48 -4.90 -0.30
CA GLU A 48 -15.95 -5.66 0.86
C GLU A 48 -16.47 -4.74 1.97
N PRO A 49 -17.50 -5.15 2.73
CA PRO A 49 -17.92 -4.41 3.91
C PRO A 49 -16.98 -4.69 5.10
N GLY A 50 -16.72 -3.73 5.97
CA GLY A 50 -16.06 -3.90 7.26
C GLY A 50 -16.97 -3.43 8.40
N VAL A 51 -16.65 -3.77 9.64
CA VAL A 51 -17.44 -3.44 10.84
C VAL A 51 -16.61 -2.69 11.87
N TYR A 52 -16.99 -1.45 12.18
CA TYR A 52 -16.50 -0.74 13.35
C TYR A 52 -17.50 -0.90 14.50
N GLU A 53 -17.28 -1.89 15.35
CA GLU A 53 -18.13 -2.19 16.51
C GLU A 53 -18.38 -0.95 17.39
N SER A 54 -17.35 -0.11 17.55
CA SER A 54 -17.42 1.15 18.33
C SER A 54 -18.47 2.15 17.83
N LYS A 55 -18.89 2.04 16.56
CA LYS A 55 -19.90 2.90 15.94
C LYS A 55 -21.29 2.26 15.89
N CYS A 56 -21.43 0.97 16.22
CA CYS A 56 -22.73 0.32 16.24
C CYS A 56 -23.56 0.83 17.42
N ILE A 57 -24.80 1.26 17.16
CA ILE A 57 -25.72 1.80 18.16
C ILE A 57 -26.60 0.73 18.85
N SER A 58 -26.24 -0.56 18.70
CA SER A 58 -26.94 -1.76 19.17
C SER A 58 -28.18 -2.15 18.36
N TYR A 59 -28.39 -3.46 18.23
CA TYR A 59 -29.52 -4.13 17.60
C TYR A 59 -30.85 -3.78 18.28
N GLU A 60 -30.82 -3.51 19.59
CA GLU A 60 -31.99 -3.05 20.35
C GLU A 60 -32.52 -1.69 19.86
N LYS A 61 -31.63 -0.85 19.30
CA LYS A 61 -31.98 0.48 18.78
C LYS A 61 -32.06 0.52 17.25
N CYS A 62 -31.36 -0.38 16.56
CA CYS A 62 -31.25 -0.38 15.11
C CYS A 62 -30.96 -1.79 14.57
N GLY A 63 -31.89 -2.33 13.76
CA GLY A 63 -31.76 -3.62 13.08
C GLY A 63 -31.64 -3.53 11.56
N LEU A 64 -31.54 -2.32 11.00
CA LEU A 64 -31.65 -2.08 9.55
C LEU A 64 -30.64 -2.89 8.71
N CYS A 65 -29.44 -3.12 9.23
CA CYS A 65 -28.44 -3.93 8.54
C CYS A 65 -28.86 -5.41 8.39
N VAL A 66 -29.63 -5.95 9.34
CA VAL A 66 -30.19 -7.31 9.29
C VAL A 66 -31.34 -7.36 8.29
N GLU A 67 -32.25 -6.38 8.34
CA GLU A 67 -33.37 -6.27 7.40
C GLU A 67 -32.90 -6.12 5.95
N ALA A 68 -31.83 -5.35 5.72
CA ALA A 68 -31.28 -5.12 4.40
C ALA A 68 -30.41 -6.28 3.88
N CYS A 69 -29.91 -7.17 4.75
CA CYS A 69 -29.03 -8.25 4.32
C CYS A 69 -29.87 -9.36 3.67
N PRO A 70 -29.63 -9.70 2.38
CA PRO A 70 -30.39 -10.74 1.70
C PRO A 70 -30.04 -12.16 2.16
N GLU A 71 -28.97 -12.30 2.94
CA GLU A 71 -28.40 -13.58 3.36
C GLU A 71 -28.53 -13.78 4.88
N GLU A 72 -29.10 -14.90 5.30
CA GLU A 72 -29.31 -15.20 6.71
C GLU A 72 -28.02 -15.58 7.45
N GLY A 73 -27.88 -15.09 8.68
CA GLY A 73 -26.76 -15.44 9.56
C GLY A 73 -25.39 -14.99 9.04
N VAL A 74 -25.35 -13.90 8.25
CA VAL A 74 -24.11 -13.22 7.83
C VAL A 74 -23.57 -12.30 8.91
N LEU A 75 -24.45 -11.62 9.64
CA LEU A 75 -24.09 -10.61 10.64
C LEU A 75 -24.04 -11.24 12.04
N SER A 76 -22.93 -11.03 12.76
CA SER A 76 -22.75 -11.52 14.13
C SER A 76 -22.80 -10.37 15.12
N PHE A 77 -23.51 -10.57 16.23
CA PHE A 77 -23.69 -9.57 17.27
C PHE A 77 -23.17 -10.08 18.62
N ASN A 78 -22.59 -9.18 19.41
CA ASN A 78 -22.21 -9.42 20.81
C ASN A 78 -22.69 -8.23 21.65
N GLU A 79 -23.31 -8.49 22.80
CA GLU A 79 -23.91 -7.44 23.66
C GLU A 79 -24.76 -6.43 22.86
N GLY A 80 -25.52 -6.94 21.88
CA GLY A 80 -26.34 -6.15 20.97
C GLY A 80 -25.58 -5.41 19.86
N LYS A 81 -24.25 -5.28 19.90
CA LYS A 81 -23.47 -4.61 18.86
C LYS A 81 -23.06 -5.54 17.74
N LEU A 82 -23.08 -5.04 16.51
CA LEU A 82 -22.52 -5.74 15.35
C LEU A 82 -21.00 -5.82 15.50
N THR A 83 -20.47 -7.05 15.52
CA THR A 83 -19.03 -7.30 15.74
C THR A 83 -18.32 -7.86 14.52
N SER A 84 -19.00 -8.66 13.69
CA SER A 84 -18.36 -9.25 12.51
C SER A 84 -19.34 -9.66 11.42
N ILE A 85 -18.78 -9.94 10.24
CA ILE A 85 -19.46 -10.41 9.03
C ILE A 85 -18.86 -11.77 8.65
N ASP A 86 -19.67 -12.82 8.55
CA ASP A 86 -19.22 -14.13 8.05
C ASP A 86 -18.93 -14.03 6.55
N ARG A 87 -17.63 -13.96 6.23
CA ARG A 87 -17.11 -13.81 4.86
C ARG A 87 -17.43 -14.98 3.94
N ARG A 88 -17.75 -16.16 4.48
CA ARG A 88 -18.10 -17.35 3.68
C ARG A 88 -19.50 -17.26 3.11
N LYS A 89 -20.37 -16.48 3.74
CA LYS A 89 -21.77 -16.28 3.35
C LYS A 89 -22.00 -14.91 2.70
N CYS A 90 -21.21 -13.90 3.07
CA CYS A 90 -21.36 -12.55 2.54
C CYS A 90 -21.13 -12.51 1.01
N THR A 91 -22.13 -12.03 0.28
CA THR A 91 -22.06 -11.84 -1.18
C THR A 91 -21.37 -10.54 -1.60
N GLY A 92 -21.07 -9.65 -0.64
CA GLY A 92 -20.50 -8.34 -0.93
C GLY A 92 -21.48 -7.34 -1.57
N CYS A 93 -22.80 -7.56 -1.44
CA CYS A 93 -23.83 -6.71 -2.03
C CYS A 93 -23.96 -5.30 -1.43
N LEU A 94 -23.33 -5.05 -0.27
CA LEU A 94 -23.31 -3.77 0.45
C LEU A 94 -24.67 -3.22 0.93
N ALA A 95 -25.78 -3.96 0.80
CA ALA A 95 -27.08 -3.51 1.31
C ALA A 95 -27.05 -3.11 2.79
N CYS A 96 -26.28 -3.86 3.61
CA CYS A 96 -26.07 -3.53 5.02
C CYS A 96 -25.28 -2.23 5.23
N TYR A 97 -24.35 -1.89 4.34
CA TYR A 97 -23.61 -0.61 4.37
C TYR A 97 -24.56 0.55 4.08
N ASP A 98 -25.35 0.46 3.01
CA ASP A 98 -26.26 1.53 2.60
C ASP A 98 -27.37 1.78 3.64
N ALA A 99 -27.76 0.75 4.39
CA ALA A 99 -28.77 0.82 5.44
C ALA A 99 -28.22 1.28 6.81
N CYS A 100 -26.91 1.45 6.99
CA CYS A 100 -26.31 1.71 8.30
C CYS A 100 -26.25 3.23 8.62
N PRO A 101 -27.11 3.75 9.51
CA PRO A 101 -27.16 5.19 9.78
C PRO A 101 -25.99 5.71 10.63
N SER A 102 -25.25 4.82 11.29
CA SER A 102 -24.17 5.19 12.23
C SER A 102 -22.76 5.00 11.65
N ASP A 103 -22.64 4.65 10.37
CA ASP A 103 -21.36 4.29 9.71
C ASP A 103 -20.58 3.17 10.44
N ALA A 104 -21.31 2.29 11.16
CA ALA A 104 -20.72 1.10 11.77
C ALA A 104 -20.28 0.08 10.73
N ILE A 105 -20.96 0.04 9.58
CA ILE A 105 -20.52 -0.76 8.44
C ILE A 105 -19.78 0.17 7.49
N LYS A 106 -18.60 -0.25 7.03
CA LYS A 106 -17.73 0.52 6.14
C LYS A 106 -17.60 -0.18 4.79
N GLN A 107 -17.83 0.51 3.69
CA GLN A 107 -17.43 0.02 2.37
C GLN A 107 -15.91 0.20 2.16
N TRP A 108 -15.20 -0.90 1.93
CA TRP A 108 -13.80 -0.90 1.52
C TRP A 108 -13.63 -1.12 0.02
N GLY A 109 -13.30 -0.04 -0.68
CA GLY A 109 -13.17 -0.01 -2.14
C GLY A 109 -14.36 0.65 -2.81
N LYS A 110 -14.10 1.46 -3.84
CA LYS A 110 -15.09 2.06 -4.71
C LYS A 110 -14.61 1.95 -6.16
N ILE A 111 -15.52 1.60 -7.06
CA ILE A 111 -15.22 1.65 -8.49
C ILE A 111 -15.15 3.11 -8.90
N LYS A 112 -14.04 3.51 -9.51
CA LYS A 112 -13.86 4.83 -10.12
C LYS A 112 -13.34 4.69 -11.54
N THR A 113 -13.86 5.52 -12.43
CA THR A 113 -13.28 5.77 -13.75
C THR A 113 -12.02 6.63 -13.63
N VAL A 114 -11.20 6.65 -14.68
CA VAL A 114 -10.05 7.58 -14.78
C VAL A 114 -10.51 9.03 -14.58
N GLU A 115 -11.62 9.44 -15.19
CA GLU A 115 -12.09 10.83 -15.09
C GLU A 115 -12.54 11.18 -13.66
N GLU A 116 -13.25 10.29 -12.96
CA GLU A 116 -13.60 10.52 -11.55
C GLU A 116 -12.37 10.63 -10.63
N CYS A 117 -11.25 10.03 -11.02
CA CYS A 117 -9.97 10.19 -10.33
C CYS A 117 -9.30 11.52 -10.71
N MET A 118 -9.30 11.86 -11.99
CA MET A 118 -8.75 13.12 -12.50
C MET A 118 -9.48 14.35 -11.93
N VAL A 119 -10.80 14.26 -11.69
CA VAL A 119 -11.56 15.30 -10.97
C VAL A 119 -10.98 15.56 -9.57
N GLU A 120 -10.57 14.54 -8.83
CA GLU A 120 -9.92 14.72 -7.52
C GLU A 120 -8.48 15.23 -7.67
N ILE A 121 -7.71 14.66 -8.60
CA ILE A 121 -6.30 15.01 -8.85
C ILE A 121 -6.16 16.49 -9.24
N ARG A 122 -7.05 17.01 -10.09
CA ARG A 122 -7.01 18.39 -10.58
C ARG A 122 -7.22 19.41 -9.46
N LYS A 123 -7.89 19.03 -8.36
CA LYS A 123 -8.09 19.94 -7.21
C LYS A 123 -6.77 20.39 -6.58
N ASP A 124 -5.70 19.61 -6.75
CA ASP A 124 -4.38 19.92 -6.17
C ASP A 124 -3.34 20.36 -7.20
N LYS A 125 -3.73 20.61 -8.46
CA LYS A 125 -2.79 20.99 -9.54
C LYS A 125 -1.87 22.15 -9.17
N GLY A 126 -2.43 23.21 -8.59
CA GLY A 126 -1.64 24.36 -8.16
C GLY A 126 -0.61 24.06 -7.05
N TYR A 127 -0.80 23.00 -6.26
CA TYR A 127 0.22 22.55 -5.29
C TYR A 127 1.33 21.75 -5.95
N TYR A 128 1.00 20.93 -6.96
CA TYR A 128 2.00 20.21 -7.74
C TYR A 128 2.96 21.20 -8.42
N ASP A 129 2.41 22.22 -9.09
CA ASP A 129 3.19 23.23 -9.82
C ASP A 129 4.18 23.99 -8.92
N ARG A 130 3.81 24.23 -7.66
CA ARG A 130 4.67 24.92 -6.68
C ARG A 130 5.70 24.01 -6.01
N SER A 131 5.38 22.74 -5.82
CA SER A 131 6.19 21.81 -5.02
C SER A 131 7.03 20.84 -5.86
N GLY A 132 6.82 20.80 -7.19
CA GLY A 132 7.36 19.74 -8.05
C GLY A 132 6.72 18.37 -7.79
N GLY A 133 5.56 18.35 -7.14
CA GLY A 133 4.83 17.14 -6.78
C GLY A 133 3.96 16.59 -7.92
N GLY A 134 2.91 15.84 -7.58
CA GLY A 134 2.03 15.25 -8.58
C GLY A 134 1.15 14.13 -8.04
N VAL A 135 1.07 13.02 -8.76
CA VAL A 135 0.22 11.88 -8.40
C VAL A 135 1.05 10.67 -8.03
N THR A 136 0.68 9.97 -6.97
CA THR A 136 1.20 8.63 -6.63
C THR A 136 0.07 7.61 -6.74
N VAL A 137 0.34 6.46 -7.34
CA VAL A 137 -0.56 5.30 -7.28
C VAL A 137 0.10 4.22 -6.45
N SER A 138 -0.58 3.81 -5.38
CA SER A 138 -0.11 2.91 -4.33
C SER A 138 -1.27 2.02 -3.83
N GLY A 139 -1.25 1.62 -2.56
CA GLY A 139 -2.29 0.87 -1.86
C GLY A 139 -1.99 -0.61 -1.76
N GLY A 140 -2.71 -1.42 -2.53
CA GLY A 140 -2.40 -2.83 -2.71
C GLY A 140 -1.18 -2.99 -3.61
N GLU A 141 -1.37 -3.63 -4.76
CA GLU A 141 -0.37 -3.76 -5.80
C GLU A 141 -0.91 -3.17 -7.11
N PRO A 142 -0.42 -1.99 -7.54
CA PRO A 142 -0.90 -1.36 -8.76
C PRO A 142 -0.85 -2.23 -10.02
N LEU A 143 0.06 -3.21 -10.09
CA LEU A 143 0.12 -4.14 -11.21
C LEU A 143 -1.13 -5.02 -11.36
N VAL A 144 -1.93 -5.21 -10.29
CA VAL A 144 -3.21 -5.94 -10.35
C VAL A 144 -4.24 -5.19 -11.21
N GLN A 145 -4.09 -3.87 -11.37
CA GLN A 145 -4.99 -3.01 -12.12
C GLN A 145 -4.23 -2.18 -13.18
N SER A 146 -3.19 -2.75 -13.77
CA SER A 146 -2.25 -2.07 -14.68
C SER A 146 -2.89 -1.27 -15.82
N ASP A 147 -3.96 -1.78 -16.44
CA ASP A 147 -4.66 -1.11 -17.53
C ASP A 147 -5.30 0.21 -17.05
N PHE A 148 -5.84 0.21 -15.83
CA PHE A 148 -6.38 1.42 -15.21
C PHE A 148 -5.26 2.39 -14.82
N VAL A 149 -4.17 1.90 -14.23
CA VAL A 149 -3.02 2.73 -13.83
C VAL A 149 -2.37 3.40 -15.04
N ALA A 150 -2.13 2.64 -16.12
CA ALA A 150 -1.56 3.17 -17.36
C ALA A 150 -2.44 4.28 -17.96
N ALA A 151 -3.76 4.09 -17.97
CA ALA A 151 -4.70 5.08 -18.47
C ALA A 151 -4.75 6.34 -17.59
N LEU A 152 -4.73 6.18 -16.26
CA LEU A 152 -4.68 7.28 -15.32
C LEU A 152 -3.39 8.10 -15.44
N PHE A 153 -2.25 7.43 -15.49
CA PHE A 153 -0.96 8.09 -15.68
C PHE A 153 -0.87 8.79 -17.03
N LYS A 154 -1.36 8.17 -18.10
CA LYS A 154 -1.44 8.83 -19.40
C LYS A 154 -2.24 10.13 -19.32
N ALA A 155 -3.42 10.13 -18.68
CA ALA A 155 -4.22 11.34 -18.47
C ALA A 155 -3.48 12.39 -17.62
N CYS A 156 -2.75 11.97 -16.58
CA CYS A 156 -1.90 12.87 -15.80
C CYS A 156 -0.81 13.51 -16.67
N LYS A 157 -0.12 12.72 -17.50
CA LYS A 157 0.94 13.20 -18.40
C LYS A 157 0.41 14.18 -19.45
N GLU A 158 -0.78 13.94 -20.00
CA GLU A 158 -1.45 14.86 -20.94
C GLU A 158 -1.73 16.24 -20.32
N GLU A 159 -1.85 16.32 -18.99
CA GLU A 159 -2.04 17.56 -18.24
C GLU A 159 -0.75 18.10 -17.59
N GLY A 160 0.40 17.52 -17.90
CA GLY A 160 1.71 17.92 -17.36
C GLY A 160 1.94 17.54 -15.90
N ILE A 161 1.18 16.59 -15.36
CA ILE A 161 1.28 16.17 -13.95
C ILE A 161 2.33 15.06 -13.81
N HIS A 162 3.25 15.21 -12.86
CA HIS A 162 4.26 14.20 -12.55
C HIS A 162 3.63 12.94 -11.94
N THR A 163 4.08 11.77 -12.38
CA THR A 163 3.54 10.46 -11.99
C THR A 163 4.53 9.63 -11.19
N CYS A 164 4.08 9.04 -10.11
CA CYS A 164 4.87 8.14 -9.27
C CYS A 164 4.16 6.81 -9.08
N LEU A 165 4.83 5.70 -9.39
CA LEU A 165 4.34 4.35 -9.16
C LEU A 165 4.96 3.79 -7.88
N GLU A 166 4.16 3.49 -6.87
CA GLU A 166 4.59 2.71 -5.72
C GLU A 166 4.10 1.27 -5.84
N SER A 167 5.02 0.33 -6.03
CA SER A 167 4.69 -1.07 -6.31
C SER A 167 5.71 -2.00 -5.67
N SER A 168 5.27 -3.21 -5.29
CA SER A 168 6.21 -4.27 -4.92
C SER A 168 6.89 -4.88 -6.15
N PHE A 169 6.38 -4.60 -7.35
CA PHE A 169 6.74 -5.24 -8.62
C PHE A 169 6.55 -6.77 -8.64
N HIS A 170 5.70 -7.30 -7.76
CA HIS A 170 5.27 -8.69 -7.85
C HIS A 170 4.20 -8.88 -8.93
N GLY A 171 4.63 -9.03 -10.18
CA GLY A 171 3.74 -9.27 -11.32
C GLY A 171 4.49 -9.54 -12.63
N ASP A 172 3.75 -9.95 -13.65
CA ASP A 172 4.33 -10.17 -14.98
C ASP A 172 4.89 -8.87 -15.56
N TRP A 173 6.07 -8.95 -16.20
CA TRP A 173 6.71 -7.80 -16.84
C TRP A 173 5.81 -7.06 -17.82
N LYS A 174 4.92 -7.77 -18.54
CA LYS A 174 3.96 -7.17 -19.48
C LYS A 174 3.05 -6.14 -18.80
N GLU A 175 2.72 -6.32 -17.52
CA GLU A 175 1.87 -5.38 -16.78
C GLU A 175 2.65 -4.12 -16.41
N ILE A 176 3.93 -4.25 -16.07
CA ILE A 176 4.85 -3.13 -15.84
C ILE A 176 5.05 -2.33 -17.14
N GLN A 177 5.22 -3.02 -18.28
CA GLN A 177 5.41 -2.38 -19.59
C GLN A 177 4.26 -1.48 -20.02
N LYS A 178 3.03 -1.75 -19.56
CA LYS A 178 1.88 -0.87 -19.84
C LYS A 178 2.01 0.49 -19.15
N ILE A 179 2.56 0.50 -17.93
CA ILE A 179 2.57 1.66 -17.03
C ILE A 179 3.85 2.49 -17.20
N LEU A 180 4.98 1.82 -17.44
CA LEU A 180 6.33 2.41 -17.48
C LEU A 180 6.50 3.60 -18.46
N PRO A 181 5.86 3.65 -19.64
CA PRO A 181 5.96 4.81 -20.54
C PRO A 181 5.44 6.11 -19.92
N TYR A 182 4.49 5.99 -18.99
CA TYR A 182 3.82 7.12 -18.34
C TYR A 182 4.23 7.30 -16.89
N THR A 183 5.34 6.71 -16.45
CA THR A 183 5.85 6.80 -15.08
C THR A 183 7.11 7.65 -15.03
N ASP A 184 7.14 8.66 -14.17
CA ASP A 184 8.33 9.51 -13.98
C ASP A 184 9.24 9.00 -12.87
N LEU A 185 8.64 8.57 -11.75
CA LEU A 185 9.32 8.08 -10.55
C LEU A 185 8.77 6.73 -10.11
N ILE A 186 9.65 5.87 -9.62
CA ILE A 186 9.30 4.58 -9.04
C ILE A 186 9.68 4.57 -7.56
N ILE A 187 8.76 4.05 -6.75
CA ILE A 187 8.99 3.69 -5.35
C ILE A 187 8.76 2.17 -5.24
N SER A 188 9.71 1.45 -4.64
CA SER A 188 9.56 0.02 -4.37
C SER A 188 10.14 -0.37 -3.03
N ASP A 189 9.55 -1.39 -2.42
CA ASP A 189 10.10 -1.99 -1.21
C ASP A 189 11.04 -3.16 -1.53
N ILE A 190 12.13 -3.26 -0.77
CA ILE A 190 12.85 -4.52 -0.55
C ILE A 190 12.50 -5.00 0.85
N LYS A 191 11.81 -6.14 0.93
CA LYS A 191 11.29 -6.67 2.21
C LYS A 191 12.24 -7.68 2.84
N HIS A 192 12.85 -8.55 2.05
CA HIS A 192 13.88 -9.51 2.46
C HIS A 192 14.60 -10.09 1.23
N MET A 193 15.90 -10.39 1.33
CA MET A 193 16.69 -10.93 0.21
C MET A 193 16.65 -12.45 0.09
N ASP A 194 16.50 -13.17 1.21
CA ASP A 194 16.24 -14.62 1.19
C ASP A 194 14.80 -14.92 0.76
N ARG A 195 14.63 -15.80 -0.24
CA ARG A 195 13.33 -16.22 -0.77
C ARG A 195 12.42 -16.80 0.31
N GLN A 196 12.92 -17.74 1.12
CA GLN A 196 12.10 -18.52 2.04
C GLN A 196 11.59 -17.63 3.18
N ILE A 197 12.44 -16.74 3.68
CA ILE A 197 12.03 -15.75 4.70
C ILE A 197 11.04 -14.76 4.09
N HIS A 198 11.27 -14.29 2.86
CA HIS A 198 10.32 -13.41 2.17
C HIS A 198 8.95 -14.08 2.01
N GLU A 199 8.91 -15.32 1.53
CA GLU A 199 7.67 -16.09 1.33
C GLU A 199 6.95 -16.38 2.64
N LYS A 200 7.69 -16.72 3.70
CA LYS A 200 7.12 -16.91 5.04
C LYS A 200 6.35 -15.67 5.52
N HIS A 201 6.94 -14.48 5.39
CA HIS A 201 6.39 -13.26 5.98
C HIS A 201 5.49 -12.45 5.03
N THR A 202 5.50 -12.73 3.73
CA THR A 202 4.72 -12.00 2.72
C THR A 202 3.80 -12.89 1.88
N GLY A 203 3.90 -14.22 2.02
CA GLY A 203 3.11 -15.19 1.27
C GLY A 203 3.57 -15.46 -0.17
N VAL A 204 4.64 -14.82 -0.64
CA VAL A 204 5.20 -15.00 -2.00
C VAL A 204 6.73 -14.91 -2.00
N GLY A 205 7.40 -15.53 -2.96
CA GLY A 205 8.85 -15.36 -3.18
C GLY A 205 9.21 -13.97 -3.72
N ASN A 206 10.49 -13.59 -3.61
CA ASN A 206 11.00 -12.28 -4.03
C ASN A 206 11.62 -12.28 -5.44
N GLU A 207 11.71 -13.42 -6.13
CA GLU A 207 12.51 -13.55 -7.36
C GLU A 207 12.00 -12.66 -8.47
N ILE A 208 10.68 -12.65 -8.68
CA ILE A 208 10.06 -11.84 -9.73
C ILE A 208 10.19 -10.35 -9.41
N ILE A 209 10.13 -9.99 -8.11
CA ILE A 209 10.32 -8.62 -7.63
C ILE A 209 11.74 -8.17 -7.95
N LEU A 210 12.76 -8.91 -7.51
CA LEU A 210 14.16 -8.59 -7.73
C LEU A 210 14.50 -8.54 -9.23
N LYS A 211 14.00 -9.50 -10.01
CA LYS A 211 14.16 -9.53 -11.48
C LYS A 211 13.52 -8.32 -12.16
N ASN A 212 12.33 -7.91 -11.72
CA ASN A 212 11.66 -6.74 -12.27
C ASN A 212 12.40 -5.45 -11.89
N LEU A 213 12.90 -5.34 -10.65
CA LEU A 213 13.73 -4.21 -10.21
C LEU A 213 15.01 -4.08 -11.04
N GLN A 214 15.71 -5.19 -11.32
CA GLN A 214 16.88 -5.20 -12.22
C GLN A 214 16.53 -4.65 -13.61
N ARG A 215 15.39 -5.07 -14.18
CA ARG A 215 14.94 -4.57 -15.50
C ARG A 215 14.59 -3.10 -15.47
N ILE A 216 13.97 -2.62 -14.39
CA ILE A 216 13.63 -1.22 -14.19
C ILE A 216 14.89 -0.36 -14.05
N ALA A 217 15.90 -0.82 -13.30
CA ALA A 217 17.19 -0.15 -13.19
C ALA A 217 17.94 -0.08 -14.55
N GLY A 218 17.61 -0.96 -15.49
CA GLY A 218 18.05 -0.88 -16.89
C GLY A 218 17.40 0.24 -17.71
N THR A 219 16.45 0.98 -17.15
CA THR A 219 15.76 2.11 -17.82
C THR A 219 16.18 3.46 -17.24
N ASP A 220 15.70 4.55 -17.83
CA ASP A 220 16.00 5.93 -17.39
C ASP A 220 15.06 6.42 -16.27
N ARG A 221 14.33 5.51 -15.60
CA ARG A 221 13.40 5.88 -14.52
C ARG A 221 14.15 6.02 -13.20
N GLU A 222 13.81 7.08 -12.48
CA GLU A 222 14.33 7.29 -11.15
C GLU A 222 13.69 6.32 -10.16
N ILE A 223 14.51 5.73 -9.28
CA ILE A 223 14.08 4.69 -8.33
C ILE A 223 14.38 5.17 -6.91
N ILE A 224 13.36 5.18 -6.07
CA ILE A 224 13.48 5.23 -4.61
C ILE A 224 13.20 3.84 -4.09
N LEU A 225 14.14 3.30 -3.31
CA LEU A 225 13.92 2.05 -2.60
C LEU A 225 13.53 2.31 -1.16
N ARG A 226 12.65 1.46 -0.63
CA ARG A 226 12.21 1.46 0.75
C ARG A 226 12.54 0.12 1.40
N ILE A 227 12.89 0.17 2.67
CA ILE A 227 12.94 -1.03 3.52
C ILE A 227 12.07 -0.73 4.74
N PRO A 228 10.87 -1.33 4.85
CA PRO A 228 10.22 -1.42 6.14
C PRO A 228 11.11 -2.28 7.04
N VAL A 229 11.79 -1.68 8.00
CA VAL A 229 12.67 -2.41 8.91
C VAL A 229 11.77 -3.05 9.96
N ILE A 230 11.70 -4.38 9.89
CA ILE A 230 10.84 -5.22 10.72
C ILE A 230 11.71 -5.96 11.73
N PRO A 231 11.47 -5.78 13.04
CA PRO A 231 12.23 -6.46 14.09
C PRO A 231 12.26 -7.98 13.87
N GLU A 232 13.45 -8.57 13.95
CA GLU A 232 13.67 -10.03 13.89
C GLU A 232 13.31 -10.70 12.55
N VAL A 233 12.94 -9.91 11.54
CA VAL A 233 12.58 -10.43 10.20
C VAL A 233 13.63 -10.04 9.18
N ASN A 234 13.97 -8.75 9.07
CA ASN A 234 14.86 -8.26 8.01
C ASN A 234 15.92 -7.27 8.51
N ASP A 235 16.04 -7.13 9.84
CA ASP A 235 16.92 -6.17 10.50
C ASP A 235 18.26 -6.78 10.95
N ASP A 236 18.59 -7.98 10.45
CA ASP A 236 19.86 -8.66 10.67
C ASP A 236 20.93 -8.24 9.66
N LYS A 237 22.20 -8.38 10.06
CA LYS A 237 23.34 -7.95 9.26
C LYS A 237 23.46 -8.68 7.92
N ALA A 238 23.05 -9.94 7.83
CA ALA A 238 23.17 -10.72 6.60
C ALA A 238 22.18 -10.21 5.55
N ASN A 239 20.92 -9.99 5.92
CA ASN A 239 19.93 -9.40 5.01
C ASN A 239 20.32 -7.97 4.58
N ILE A 240 20.77 -7.13 5.52
CA ILE A 240 21.22 -5.76 5.22
C ILE A 240 22.39 -5.77 4.23
N LYS A 241 23.39 -6.62 4.46
CA LYS A 241 24.53 -6.77 3.54
C LYS A 241 24.07 -7.23 2.17
N ALA A 242 23.22 -8.27 2.10
CA ALA A 242 22.70 -8.79 0.84
C ALA A 242 21.91 -7.73 0.06
N THR A 243 21.17 -6.87 0.77
CA THR A 243 20.41 -5.78 0.16
C THR A 243 21.35 -4.72 -0.41
N ALA A 244 22.41 -4.36 0.32
CA ALA A 244 23.42 -3.44 -0.18
C ALA A 244 24.16 -4.00 -1.42
N ASP A 245 24.48 -5.29 -1.40
CA ASP A 245 25.12 -5.97 -2.52
C ASP A 245 24.20 -5.99 -3.76
N PHE A 246 22.90 -6.24 -3.58
CA PHE A 246 21.91 -6.17 -4.66
C PHE A 246 21.81 -4.76 -5.25
N ILE A 247 21.71 -3.73 -4.42
CA ILE A 247 21.64 -2.34 -4.90
C ILE A 247 22.88 -1.96 -5.70
N LEU A 248 24.07 -2.32 -5.24
CA LEU A 248 25.32 -1.93 -5.91
C LEU A 248 25.61 -2.76 -7.16
N ASN A 249 25.40 -4.06 -7.10
CA ASN A 249 25.85 -4.99 -8.15
C ASN A 249 24.75 -5.28 -9.18
N ASP A 250 23.52 -5.50 -8.71
CA ASP A 250 22.41 -5.94 -9.57
C ASP A 250 21.60 -4.75 -10.11
N LEU A 251 21.55 -3.64 -9.37
CA LEU A 251 20.92 -2.39 -9.81
C LEU A 251 21.93 -1.34 -10.28
N ASP A 252 23.22 -1.68 -10.34
CA ASP A 252 24.31 -0.77 -10.78
C ASP A 252 24.36 0.55 -9.99
N GLY A 253 23.96 0.50 -8.71
CA GLY A 253 23.85 1.69 -7.85
C GLY A 253 22.77 2.70 -8.27
N LYS A 254 21.89 2.36 -9.23
CA LYS A 254 20.86 3.26 -9.78
C LYS A 254 19.64 3.40 -8.86
N VAL A 255 19.89 3.91 -7.66
CA VAL A 255 18.88 4.21 -6.65
C VAL A 255 19.11 5.64 -6.18
N ARG A 256 18.12 6.53 -6.36
CA ARG A 256 18.17 7.93 -5.92
C ARG A 256 18.43 8.00 -4.42
N THR A 257 17.63 7.27 -3.66
CA THR A 257 17.73 7.19 -2.20
C THR A 257 17.12 5.90 -1.70
N LEU A 258 17.71 5.37 -0.63
CA LEU A 258 17.18 4.26 0.16
C LEU A 258 16.54 4.81 1.44
N GLN A 259 15.26 4.53 1.63
CA GLN A 259 14.48 5.00 2.78
C GLN A 259 14.21 3.84 3.74
N LEU A 260 14.72 3.93 4.97
CA LEU A 260 14.41 2.97 6.02
C LEU A 260 13.15 3.42 6.78
N LEU A 261 12.09 2.61 6.73
CA LEU A 261 10.85 2.88 7.44
C LEU A 261 10.82 2.04 8.71
N SER A 262 11.02 2.67 9.86
CA SER A 262 10.96 1.97 11.14
C SER A 262 9.56 1.39 11.36
N PHE A 263 9.49 0.10 11.73
CA PHE A 263 8.23 -0.55 12.07
C PHE A 263 7.40 0.26 13.06
N MET A 264 6.13 0.44 12.72
CA MET A 264 5.08 0.96 13.59
C MET A 264 3.85 0.09 13.40
N ARG A 265 3.13 -0.15 14.49
CA ARG A 265 1.81 -0.80 14.44
C ARG A 265 0.82 0.20 13.85
N LEU A 266 0.42 -0.06 12.60
CA LEU A 266 -0.51 0.78 11.84
C LEU A 266 -1.59 -0.11 11.23
N GLY A 267 -2.79 0.45 11.08
CA GLY A 267 -3.91 -0.21 10.42
C GLY A 267 -4.64 -1.25 11.28
N GLU A 268 -4.36 -1.34 12.58
CA GLU A 268 -5.00 -2.28 13.51
C GLU A 268 -6.54 -2.13 13.49
N GLU A 269 -7.07 -0.90 13.42
CA GLU A 269 -8.51 -0.69 13.31
C GLU A 269 -9.11 -1.26 12.01
N LYS A 270 -8.31 -1.34 10.94
CA LYS A 270 -8.75 -1.89 9.66
C LYS A 270 -8.79 -3.42 9.70
N TYR A 271 -7.80 -4.06 10.34
CA TYR A 271 -7.83 -5.51 10.61
C TYR A 271 -9.06 -5.89 11.44
N GLN A 272 -9.30 -5.16 12.53
CA GLN A 272 -10.50 -5.33 13.36
C GLN A 272 -11.76 -5.20 12.50
N SER A 273 -11.83 -4.17 11.64
CA SER A 273 -12.99 -3.97 10.77
C SER A 273 -13.25 -5.13 9.80
N LEU A 274 -12.21 -5.85 9.42
CA LEU A 274 -12.32 -6.96 8.48
C LEU A 274 -12.53 -8.30 9.19
N GLY A 275 -12.45 -8.35 10.52
CA GLY A 275 -12.44 -9.59 11.29
C GLY A 275 -11.15 -10.41 11.07
N MET A 276 -10.04 -9.73 10.81
CA MET A 276 -8.74 -10.34 10.52
C MET A 276 -7.78 -10.16 11.70
N PRO A 277 -6.98 -11.17 12.06
CA PRO A 277 -5.92 -11.00 13.04
C PRO A 277 -4.76 -10.16 12.45
N TYR A 278 -4.14 -9.30 13.26
CA TYR A 278 -2.94 -8.57 12.87
C TYR A 278 -1.69 -9.44 13.05
N GLY A 279 -0.89 -9.60 11.99
CA GLY A 279 0.23 -10.55 11.98
C GLY A 279 1.34 -10.22 12.99
N MET A 280 1.51 -8.94 13.33
CA MET A 280 2.59 -8.46 14.19
C MET A 280 2.18 -8.23 15.65
N ASP A 281 1.03 -8.76 16.08
CA ASP A 281 0.49 -8.45 17.39
C ASP A 281 1.39 -8.93 18.56
N HIS A 282 2.19 -9.96 18.31
CA HIS A 282 3.14 -10.52 19.26
C HIS A 282 4.43 -9.69 19.44
N VAL A 283 4.75 -8.76 18.53
CA VAL A 283 6.04 -8.06 18.50
C VAL A 283 6.12 -6.98 19.57
N LYS A 284 6.94 -7.20 20.60
CA LYS A 284 7.24 -6.20 21.64
C LYS A 284 8.51 -5.45 21.26
N LEU A 285 8.39 -4.12 21.15
CA LEU A 285 9.48 -3.28 20.66
C LEU A 285 9.78 -2.16 21.64
N ASP A 286 11.03 -2.10 22.10
CA ASP A 286 11.56 -0.88 22.69
C ASP A 286 11.89 0.13 21.58
N ARG A 287 11.13 1.23 21.53
CA ARG A 287 11.21 2.18 20.41
C ARG A 287 12.56 2.88 20.34
N GLU A 288 13.17 3.22 21.47
CA GLU A 288 14.43 3.97 21.47
C GLU A 288 15.58 3.14 20.93
N SER A 289 15.78 1.93 21.45
CA SER A 289 16.81 1.01 20.96
C SER A 289 16.58 0.60 19.51
N PHE A 290 15.32 0.41 19.09
CA PHE A 290 15.02 0.07 17.71
C PHE A 290 15.33 1.21 16.74
N GLN A 291 14.97 2.46 17.09
CA GLN A 291 15.34 3.61 16.27
C GLN A 291 16.86 3.79 16.17
N LYS A 292 17.59 3.54 17.26
CA LYS A 292 19.06 3.52 17.23
C LYS A 292 19.58 2.45 16.26
N LYS A 293 19.05 1.23 16.32
CA LYS A 293 19.39 0.14 15.40
C LYS A 293 19.13 0.55 13.94
N VAL A 294 17.97 1.12 13.62
CA VAL A 294 17.66 1.60 12.26
C VAL A 294 18.64 2.69 11.81
N GLY A 295 19.07 3.57 12.71
CA GLY A 295 20.13 4.55 12.44
C GLY A 295 21.48 3.92 12.11
N GLU A 296 21.87 2.85 12.81
CA GLU A 296 23.09 2.08 12.51
C GLU A 296 23.00 1.39 11.15
N ILE A 297 21.82 0.86 10.79
CA ILE A 297 21.56 0.28 9.45
C ILE A 297 21.73 1.35 8.37
N ALA A 298 21.16 2.55 8.55
CA ALA A 298 21.33 3.65 7.61
C ALA A 298 22.80 4.06 7.46
N ALA A 299 23.54 4.13 8.57
CA ALA A 299 24.98 4.43 8.54
C ALA A 299 25.77 3.37 7.75
N TYR A 300 25.40 2.09 7.88
CA TYR A 300 26.00 1.00 7.10
C TYR A 300 25.80 1.19 5.58
N PHE A 301 24.57 1.46 5.13
CA PHE A 301 24.30 1.71 3.71
C PHE A 301 25.07 2.92 3.18
N ASN A 302 25.11 4.02 3.93
CA ASN A 302 25.89 5.20 3.55
C ASN A 302 27.39 4.91 3.46
N HIS A 303 27.96 4.12 4.38
CA HIS A 303 29.36 3.69 4.30
C HIS A 303 29.66 2.82 3.07
N ARG A 304 28.66 2.06 2.59
CA ARG A 304 28.73 1.28 1.35
C ARG A 304 28.58 2.12 0.07
N GLY A 305 28.35 3.44 0.19
CA GLY A 305 28.14 4.35 -0.94
C GLY A 305 26.68 4.44 -1.42
N ILE A 306 25.72 3.90 -0.66
CA ILE A 306 24.29 3.98 -0.98
C ILE A 306 23.70 5.13 -0.17
N HIS A 307 23.17 6.16 -0.84
CA HIS A 307 22.51 7.27 -0.16
C HIS A 307 21.27 6.77 0.58
N CYS A 308 21.34 6.75 1.92
CA CYS A 308 20.32 6.14 2.77
C CYS A 308 19.89 7.07 3.89
N GLN A 309 18.57 7.13 4.16
CA GLN A 309 17.99 7.92 5.23
C GLN A 309 16.94 7.15 6.02
N VAL A 310 16.73 7.54 7.28
CA VAL A 310 15.64 7.03 8.13
C VAL A 310 14.41 7.90 7.91
N GLY A 311 13.28 7.27 7.57
CA GLY A 311 12.05 7.94 7.16
C GLY A 311 12.09 8.42 5.70
N THR A 312 11.09 9.23 5.33
CA THR A 312 10.89 9.67 3.93
C THR A 312 11.25 11.13 3.68
N LYS A 313 11.60 11.90 4.71
CA LYS A 313 12.00 13.30 4.56
C LYS A 313 13.42 13.38 3.97
N GLU A 314 13.52 13.72 2.69
CA GLU A 314 14.79 14.13 2.09
C GLU A 314 15.30 15.36 2.87
N LYS A 315 16.50 15.24 3.45
CA LYS A 315 17.18 16.40 4.03
C LYS A 315 17.62 17.29 2.87
N GLN A 316 17.07 18.50 2.81
CA GLN A 316 17.54 19.57 1.91
C GLN A 316 19.00 19.91 2.20
#